data_AF-A0A969JU63-F1
#
_entry.id   AF-A0A969JU63-F1
#
_cell.length_a   1.000
_cell.length_b   1.000
_cell.length_c   1.000
_cell.angle_alpha   90.00
_cell.angle_beta   90.00
_cell.angle_gamma   90.00
#
_symmetry.space_group_name_H-M   'P 1'
#
loop_
_entity.id
_entity.type
_entity.pdbx_description
1 polymer ?
#
loop_
_entity_poly.entity_id
_entity_poly.type
_entity_poly.pdbx_seq_one_letter_code
_entity_poly.pdbx_strand_id
1 'polypeptide(L)'
;MFYRHFIRSLLCLGVSLIYWLNGPGYSLSSGGDGVGNTLLIFNWIDHGSPNFNVLHAAQTMPDWFGGIAPFRLTPGGEWISSYPIGPAIVTAPLYLLFALYLKLLHGGVIGVAGGLAFEPTRLFYEKLASTIIATFSVGLFFQLAQWRCDRALP
;
A
#
# COMPACT_ATOMS: atom_id res chain seq x y z
N MET A 1 -27.29 6.13 -20.76
CA MET A 1 -25.89 6.00 -21.23
C MET A 1 -24.97 7.08 -20.64
N PHE A 2 -25.37 8.36 -20.61
CA PHE A 2 -24.58 9.50 -20.11
C PHE A 2 -24.07 9.35 -18.65
N TYR A 3 -24.94 8.89 -17.74
CA TYR A 3 -24.61 8.69 -16.32
C TYR A 3 -23.43 7.72 -16.07
N ARG A 4 -23.32 6.70 -16.94
CA ARG A 4 -22.28 5.66 -16.84
C ARG A 4 -20.90 6.17 -17.25
N HIS A 5 -20.84 7.11 -18.19
CA HIS A 5 -19.61 7.79 -18.57
C HIS A 5 -19.24 8.87 -17.54
N PHE A 6 -20.23 9.57 -16.98
CA PHE A 6 -20.00 10.57 -15.94
C PHE A 6 -19.36 9.98 -14.68
N ILE A 7 -19.84 8.83 -14.17
CA ILE A 7 -19.24 8.16 -12.99
C ILE A 7 -17.81 7.71 -13.27
N ARG A 8 -17.53 7.16 -14.46
CA ARG A 8 -16.17 6.76 -14.86
C ARG A 8 -15.23 7.95 -14.93
N SER A 9 -15.70 9.07 -15.49
CA SER A 9 -14.93 10.31 -15.55
C SER A 9 -14.70 10.91 -14.16
N LEU A 10 -15.70 10.87 -13.27
CA LEU A 10 -15.60 11.36 -11.89
C LEU A 10 -14.64 10.52 -11.06
N LEU A 11 -14.62 9.20 -11.25
CA LEU A 11 -13.63 8.30 -10.65
C LEU A 11 -12.22 8.63 -11.12
N CYS A 12 -11.99 8.76 -12.43
CA CYS A 12 -10.69 9.16 -12.96
C CYS A 12 -10.25 10.56 -12.46
N LEU A 13 -11.18 11.51 -12.36
CA LEU A 13 -10.92 12.85 -11.84
C LEU A 13 -10.61 12.83 -10.35
N GLY A 14 -11.38 12.08 -9.55
CA GLY A 14 -11.15 11.94 -8.11
C GLY A 14 -9.80 11.30 -7.81
N VAL A 15 -9.41 10.29 -8.59
CA VAL A 15 -8.08 9.65 -8.50
C VAL A 15 -6.95 10.60 -8.83
N SER A 16 -7.08 11.30 -9.95
CA SER A 16 -6.09 12.27 -10.41
C SER A 16 -5.98 13.43 -9.42
N LEU A 17 -7.11 13.88 -8.87
CA LEU A 17 -7.20 14.95 -7.88
C LEU A 17 -6.59 14.54 -6.54
N ILE A 18 -6.88 13.34 -6.03
CA ILE A 18 -6.26 12.82 -4.80
C ILE A 18 -4.74 12.67 -4.99
N TYR A 19 -4.28 12.17 -6.14
CA TYR A 19 -2.86 12.12 -6.47
C TYR A 19 -2.22 13.52 -6.49
N TRP A 20 -2.90 14.51 -7.06
CA TRP A 20 -2.42 15.90 -7.16
C TRP A 20 -2.43 16.64 -5.81
N LEU A 21 -3.47 16.43 -4.99
CA LEU A 21 -3.59 17.00 -3.65
C LEU A 21 -2.57 16.41 -2.67
N ASN A 22 -2.14 15.16 -2.89
CA ASN A 22 -1.05 14.51 -2.15
C ASN A 22 0.36 14.89 -2.67
N GLY A 23 0.49 16.09 -3.26
CA GLY A 23 1.65 16.58 -4.01
C GLY A 23 3.03 16.44 -3.32
N PRO A 24 4.11 16.82 -4.02
CA PRO A 24 5.50 16.52 -3.62
C PRO A 24 5.95 17.14 -2.28
N GLY A 25 5.18 18.05 -1.69
CA GLY A 25 5.47 18.73 -0.43
C GLY A 25 4.78 18.17 0.82
N TYR A 26 3.83 17.23 0.69
CA TYR A 26 3.35 16.48 1.85
C TYR A 26 4.33 15.35 2.13
N SER A 27 5.23 15.59 3.07
CA SER A 27 6.01 14.56 3.73
C SER A 27 5.05 13.67 4.54
N LEU A 28 4.43 12.72 3.84
CA LEU A 28 3.65 11.60 4.39
C LEU A 28 4.50 10.65 5.27
N SER A 29 5.68 11.08 5.69
CA SER A 29 6.51 10.48 6.74
C SER A 29 5.86 10.52 8.14
N SER A 30 4.68 11.11 8.32
CA SER A 30 3.97 11.15 9.62
C SER A 30 2.70 10.29 9.72
N GLY A 31 2.24 9.68 8.63
CA GLY A 31 1.00 8.87 8.61
C GLY A 31 1.29 7.41 8.31
N GLY A 32 1.71 6.65 9.31
CA GLY A 32 2.18 5.25 9.23
C GLY A 32 1.17 4.18 8.76
N ASP A 33 0.00 4.55 8.25
CA ASP A 33 -1.13 3.60 8.08
C ASP A 33 -0.93 2.55 6.98
N GLY A 34 -0.12 2.86 5.95
CA GLY A 34 0.21 1.89 4.88
C GLY A 34 1.55 1.19 5.07
N VAL A 35 2.43 1.74 5.91
CA VAL A 35 3.83 1.31 6.03
C VAL A 35 3.94 -0.15 6.47
N GLY A 36 3.18 -0.55 7.49
CA GLY A 36 3.19 -1.92 7.98
C GLY A 36 2.76 -2.94 6.92
N ASN A 37 1.81 -2.58 6.06
CA ASN A 37 1.29 -3.48 5.02
C ASN A 37 2.30 -3.68 3.91
N THR A 38 2.90 -2.59 3.43
CA THR A 38 3.89 -2.62 2.36
C THR A 38 5.15 -3.35 2.83
N LEU A 39 5.64 -3.03 4.03
CA LEU A 39 6.81 -3.69 4.61
C LEU A 39 6.56 -5.18 4.86
N LEU A 40 5.35 -5.57 5.30
CA LEU A 40 5.01 -6.99 5.48
C LEU A 40 5.17 -7.78 4.19
N ILE A 41 4.60 -7.27 3.10
CA ILE A 41 4.64 -7.98 1.82
C ILE A 41 6.05 -8.02 1.25
N PHE A 42 6.79 -6.93 1.31
CA PHE A 42 8.18 -6.94 0.83
C PHE A 42 9.09 -7.82 1.70
N ASN A 43 8.94 -7.81 3.02
CA ASN A 43 9.67 -8.71 3.92
C ASN A 43 9.35 -10.18 3.61
N TRP A 44 8.07 -10.49 3.34
CA TRP A 44 7.68 -11.84 2.96
C TRP A 44 8.29 -12.25 1.62
N ILE A 45 8.32 -11.36 0.63
CA ILE A 45 8.93 -11.61 -0.69
C ILE A 45 10.44 -11.89 -0.56
N ASP A 46 11.15 -11.11 0.26
CA ASP A 46 12.61 -11.20 0.37
C ASP A 46 13.09 -12.30 1.32
N HIS A 47 12.36 -12.54 2.41
CA HIS A 47 12.81 -13.43 3.49
C HIS A 47 11.93 -14.66 3.69
N GLY A 48 10.81 -14.78 2.96
CA GLY A 48 9.91 -15.93 3.08
C GLY A 48 9.17 -16.03 4.42
N SER A 49 9.25 -14.97 5.25
CA SER A 49 8.71 -14.96 6.61
C SER A 49 7.83 -13.72 6.84
N PRO A 50 6.73 -13.83 7.61
CA PRO A 50 5.95 -12.68 8.06
C PRO A 50 6.56 -11.96 9.27
N ASN A 51 7.59 -12.52 9.90
CA ASN A 51 8.28 -11.87 11.02
C ASN A 51 9.27 -10.80 10.52
N PHE A 52 9.37 -9.71 11.26
CA PHE A 52 10.24 -8.57 10.95
C PHE A 52 11.58 -8.65 11.67
N ASN A 53 11.99 -9.83 12.14
CA ASN A 53 13.24 -9.99 12.89
C ASN A 53 14.44 -9.53 12.05
N VAL A 54 14.45 -9.87 10.76
CA VAL A 54 15.51 -9.47 9.82
C VAL A 54 15.47 -7.96 9.56
N LEU A 55 14.27 -7.42 9.32
CA LEU A 55 14.08 -5.99 9.04
C LEU A 55 14.49 -5.13 10.25
N HIS A 56 14.06 -5.52 11.45
CA HIS A 56 14.41 -4.90 12.72
C HIS A 56 15.92 -4.98 12.99
N ALA A 57 16.56 -6.13 12.75
CA ALA A 57 18.00 -6.30 12.94
C ALA A 57 18.84 -5.49 11.93
N ALA A 58 18.33 -5.29 10.71
CA ALA A 58 18.99 -4.52 9.66
C ALA A 58 18.88 -3.00 9.87
N GLN A 59 18.02 -2.54 10.78
CA GLN A 59 17.60 -1.16 10.87
C GLN A 59 18.22 -0.41 12.05
N THR A 60 19.16 0.50 11.76
CA THR A 60 19.42 1.69 12.58
C THR A 60 18.27 2.68 12.38
N MET A 61 17.09 2.40 12.96
CA MET A 61 15.86 3.18 12.76
C MET A 61 15.53 4.07 13.96
N PRO A 62 15.95 5.35 13.99
CA PRO A 62 15.41 6.28 14.96
C PRO A 62 14.11 6.97 14.49
N ASP A 63 13.97 7.37 13.22
CA ASP A 63 13.00 8.45 12.88
C ASP A 63 12.11 8.24 11.64
N TRP A 64 12.13 7.08 10.98
CA TRP A 64 11.37 6.91 9.72
C TRP A 64 9.84 6.93 9.87
N PHE A 65 9.33 6.70 11.09
CA PHE A 65 7.89 6.54 11.35
C PHE A 65 7.31 7.62 12.26
N GLY A 66 8.02 8.74 12.47
CA GLY A 66 7.53 9.83 13.31
C GLY A 66 7.18 9.40 14.74
N GLY A 67 7.88 8.40 15.29
CA GLY A 67 7.67 7.87 16.64
C GLY A 67 6.63 6.75 16.78
N ILE A 68 5.97 6.31 15.70
CA ILE A 68 5.05 5.16 15.74
C ILE A 68 5.82 3.90 15.32
N ALA A 69 6.00 2.93 16.21
CA ALA A 69 6.64 1.67 15.85
C ALA A 69 5.66 0.80 15.02
N PRO A 70 5.94 0.53 13.73
CA PRO A 70 5.07 -0.30 12.89
C PRO A 70 5.12 -1.79 13.27
N PHE A 71 6.01 -2.13 14.19
CA PHE A 71 6.23 -3.47 14.70
C PHE A 71 5.99 -3.53 16.20
N ARG A 72 5.57 -4.71 16.66
CA ARG A 72 5.46 -5.03 18.08
C ARG A 72 6.17 -6.35 18.36
N LEU A 73 6.76 -6.45 19.54
CA LEU A 73 7.39 -7.67 20.01
C LEU A 73 6.32 -8.61 20.57
N THR A 74 6.31 -9.85 20.10
CA THR A 74 5.47 -10.91 20.68
C THR A 74 6.07 -11.42 21.99
N PRO A 75 5.28 -12.08 22.86
CA PRO A 75 5.81 -12.75 24.05
C PRO A 75 6.89 -13.81 23.73
N GLY A 76 6.91 -14.33 22.50
CA GLY A 76 7.92 -15.28 22.01
C GLY A 76 9.21 -14.63 21.50
N GLY A 77 9.33 -13.31 21.56
CA GLY A 77 10.53 -12.59 21.10
C GLY A 77 10.59 -12.30 19.60
N GLU A 78 9.51 -12.56 18.85
CA GLU A 78 9.43 -12.24 17.43
C GLU A 78 8.81 -10.87 17.19
N TRP A 79 9.37 -10.10 16.27
CA TRP A 79 8.81 -8.83 15.79
C TRP A 79 7.74 -9.11 14.74
N ILE A 80 6.53 -8.61 14.98
CA ILE A 80 5.38 -8.74 14.06
C ILE A 80 4.81 -7.37 13.73
N SER A 81 4.04 -7.28 12.64
CA SER A 81 3.31 -6.05 12.29
C SER A 81 2.32 -5.67 13.40
N SER A 82 2.27 -4.39 13.73
CA SER A 82 1.22 -3.79 14.57
C SER A 82 -0.08 -3.52 13.78
N TYR A 83 -0.02 -3.58 12.45
CA TYR A 83 -1.12 -3.28 11.55
C TYR A 83 -1.92 -4.54 11.15
N PRO A 84 -3.22 -4.40 10.86
CA PRO A 84 -4.04 -5.53 10.43
C PRO A 84 -3.51 -6.13 9.12
N ILE A 85 -3.43 -7.46 9.07
CA ILE A 85 -2.93 -8.19 7.89
C ILE A 85 -3.87 -8.12 6.68
N GLY A 86 -5.16 -7.84 6.91
CA GLY A 86 -6.19 -7.82 5.86
C GLY A 86 -5.85 -6.87 4.70
N PRO A 87 -5.65 -5.56 4.96
CA PRO A 87 -5.20 -4.62 3.92
C PRO A 87 -3.92 -5.04 3.20
N ALA A 88 -2.96 -5.66 3.90
CA ALA A 88 -1.75 -6.20 3.28
C ALA A 88 -2.06 -7.32 2.27
N ILE A 89 -2.98 -8.23 2.60
CA ILE A 89 -3.41 -9.31 1.68
C ILE A 89 -4.12 -8.74 0.46
N VAL A 90 -5.00 -7.75 0.65
CA VAL A 90 -5.75 -7.14 -0.47
C VAL A 90 -4.82 -6.38 -1.42
N THR A 91 -3.80 -5.71 -0.88
CA THR A 91 -2.78 -4.97 -1.66
C THR A 91 -1.66 -5.86 -2.20
N ALA A 92 -1.50 -7.09 -1.68
CA ALA A 92 -0.37 -7.98 -2.01
C ALA A 92 -0.17 -8.20 -3.51
N PRO A 93 -1.21 -8.44 -4.35
CA PRO A 93 -1.00 -8.62 -5.79
C PRO A 93 -0.36 -7.40 -6.46
N LEU A 94 -0.73 -6.19 -6.04
CA LEU A 94 -0.14 -4.95 -6.57
C LEU A 94 1.31 -4.82 -6.11
N TYR A 95 1.60 -5.08 -4.84
CA TYR A 95 2.96 -5.03 -4.31
C TYR A 95 3.87 -6.11 -4.92
N LEU A 96 3.35 -7.30 -5.22
CA LEU A 96 4.09 -8.33 -5.94
C LEU A 96 4.48 -7.86 -7.36
N LEU A 97 3.55 -7.24 -8.08
CA LEU A 97 3.83 -6.67 -9.41
C LEU A 97 4.89 -5.57 -9.32
N PHE A 98 4.84 -4.73 -8.29
CA PHE A 98 5.86 -3.70 -8.07
C PHE A 98 7.21 -4.30 -7.72
N ALA A 99 7.27 -5.31 -6.86
CA ALA A 99 8.50 -6.03 -6.55
C ALA A 99 9.10 -6.66 -7.81
N LEU A 100 8.28 -7.28 -8.66
CA LEU A 100 8.71 -7.83 -9.94
C LEU A 100 9.26 -6.74 -10.87
N TYR A 101 8.52 -5.64 -11.05
CA TYR A 101 8.93 -4.50 -11.87
C TYR A 101 10.28 -3.93 -11.41
N LEU A 102 10.42 -3.77 -10.10
CA LEU A 102 11.62 -3.28 -9.47
C LEU A 102 12.82 -4.21 -9.66
N LYS A 103 12.59 -5.53 -9.52
CA LYS A 103 13.60 -6.57 -9.77
C LYS A 103 14.05 -6.59 -11.24
N LEU A 104 13.13 -6.35 -12.17
CA LEU A 104 13.44 -6.29 -13.61
C LEU A 104 14.27 -5.06 -13.98
N LEU A 105 13.99 -3.90 -13.40
CA LEU A 105 14.72 -2.66 -13.71
C LEU A 105 16.10 -2.56 -13.04
N HIS A 106 16.23 -3.05 -11.81
CA HIS A 106 17.44 -2.88 -11.00
C HIS A 106 18.32 -4.13 -10.93
N GLY A 107 17.97 -5.20 -11.67
CA GLY A 107 18.87 -6.34 -11.91
C GLY A 107 19.11 -7.26 -10.71
N GLY A 108 18.29 -7.22 -9.65
CA GLY A 108 18.49 -8.07 -8.47
C GLY A 108 17.54 -7.79 -7.32
N VAL A 109 17.71 -8.57 -6.23
CA VAL A 109 17.00 -8.41 -4.95
C VAL A 109 17.24 -6.97 -4.48
N ILE A 110 16.25 -6.10 -4.66
CA ILE A 110 16.27 -4.82 -3.97
C ILE A 110 16.34 -5.19 -2.51
N GLY A 111 17.43 -4.87 -1.83
CA GLY A 111 17.48 -4.98 -0.37
C GLY A 111 16.44 -4.03 0.19
N VAL A 112 15.20 -4.52 0.29
CA VAL A 112 14.02 -3.79 0.79
C VAL A 112 14.33 -3.17 2.16
N ALA A 113 15.26 -3.75 2.91
CA ALA A 113 15.54 -3.33 4.28
C ALA A 113 16.59 -2.21 4.43
N GLY A 114 17.37 -1.82 3.41
CA GLY A 114 18.60 -1.01 3.67
C GLY A 114 19.03 0.05 2.66
N GLY A 115 18.39 0.15 1.49
CA GLY A 115 18.79 1.13 0.49
C GLY A 115 18.22 2.52 0.75
N LEU A 116 19.05 3.57 0.74
CA LEU A 116 18.58 4.98 0.80
C LEU A 116 17.59 5.33 -0.33
N ALA A 117 17.62 4.59 -1.44
CA ALA A 117 16.69 4.75 -2.58
C ALA A 117 15.40 3.92 -2.45
N PHE A 118 15.31 3.02 -1.47
CA PHE A 118 14.14 2.16 -1.29
C PHE A 118 12.94 2.96 -0.79
N GLU A 119 13.13 3.84 0.20
CA GLU A 119 12.03 4.51 0.87
C GLU A 119 11.20 5.44 -0.05
N PRO A 120 11.79 6.33 -0.87
CA PRO A 120 11.01 7.15 -1.81
C PRO A 120 10.24 6.32 -2.83
N THR A 121 10.86 5.23 -3.29
CA THR A 121 10.30 4.31 -4.28
C THR A 121 9.14 3.51 -3.68
N ARG A 122 9.31 2.97 -2.47
CA ARG A 122 8.29 2.28 -1.69
C ARG A 122 7.07 3.18 -1.49
N LEU A 123 7.29 4.41 -1.04
CA LEU A 123 6.21 5.38 -0.81
C LEU A 123 5.44 5.70 -2.09
N PHE A 124 6.12 5.84 -3.23
CA PHE A 124 5.46 6.05 -4.52
C PHE A 124 4.50 4.89 -4.86
N TYR A 125 4.98 3.65 -4.76
CA TYR A 125 4.18 2.46 -5.06
C TYR A 125 3.06 2.20 -4.07
N GLU A 126 3.26 2.50 -2.79
CA GLU A 126 2.23 2.45 -1.76
C GLU A 126 1.08 3.43 -2.10
N LYS A 127 1.42 4.67 -2.45
CA LYS A 127 0.42 5.67 -2.89
C LYS A 127 -0.34 5.20 -4.14
N LEU A 128 0.36 4.61 -5.09
CA LEU A 128 -0.25 4.08 -6.31
C LEU A 128 -1.22 2.93 -6.02
N ALA A 129 -0.82 1.96 -5.19
CA ALA A 129 -1.68 0.86 -4.80
C ALA A 129 -2.92 1.33 -4.03
N SER A 130 -2.73 2.22 -3.05
CA SER A 130 -3.84 2.81 -2.27
C SER A 130 -4.84 3.51 -3.19
N THR A 131 -4.32 4.27 -4.17
CA THR A 131 -5.15 4.95 -5.16
C THR A 131 -5.95 3.96 -6.01
N ILE A 132 -5.33 2.90 -6.55
CA ILE A 132 -6.00 1.88 -7.34
C ILE A 132 -7.13 1.21 -6.54
N ILE A 133 -6.85 0.81 -5.30
CA ILE A 133 -7.83 0.14 -4.44
C ILE A 133 -8.97 1.07 -4.05
N ALA A 134 -8.69 2.32 -3.71
CA ALA A 134 -9.72 3.31 -3.40
C ALA A 134 -10.66 3.52 -4.59
N THR A 135 -10.10 3.68 -5.79
CA THR A 135 -10.86 3.80 -7.04
C THR A 135 -11.76 2.61 -7.27
N PHE A 136 -11.17 1.41 -7.16
CA PHE A 136 -11.87 0.17 -7.41
C PHE A 136 -13.01 -0.04 -6.41
N SER A 137 -12.77 0.25 -5.13
CA SER A 137 -13.76 0.14 -4.06
C SER A 137 -14.95 1.07 -4.29
N VAL A 138 -14.70 2.33 -4.64
CA VAL A 138 -15.78 3.30 -4.94
C VAL A 138 -16.54 2.88 -6.19
N GLY A 139 -15.85 2.50 -7.27
CA GLY A 139 -16.49 2.03 -8.50
C GLY A 139 -17.35 0.77 -8.29
N LEU A 140 -16.83 -0.19 -7.53
CA LEU A 140 -17.55 -1.41 -7.18
C LEU A 140 -18.80 -1.11 -6.34
N PHE A 141 -18.67 -0.23 -5.34
CA PHE A 141 -19.79 0.19 -4.50
C PHE A 141 -20.92 0.80 -5.34
N PHE A 142 -20.61 1.75 -6.23
CA PHE A 142 -21.61 2.36 -7.11
C PHE A 142 -22.27 1.32 -8.02
N GLN A 143 -21.50 0.40 -8.58
CA GLN A 143 -22.04 -0.62 -9.48
C GLN A 143 -22.96 -1.61 -8.75
N LEU A 144 -22.62 -2.00 -7.52
CA LEU A 144 -23.45 -2.86 -6.68
C LEU A 144 -24.73 -2.14 -6.22
N ALA A 145 -24.61 -0.86 -5.84
CA ALA A 145 -25.76 -0.04 -5.47
C ALA A 145 -26.75 0.11 -6.63
N GLN A 146 -26.24 0.41 -7.83
CA GLN A 146 -27.07 0.49 -9.03
C GLN A 146 -27.76 -0.84 -9.32
N TRP A 147 -27.03 -1.95 -9.31
CA TRP A 147 -27.59 -3.28 -9.56
C TRP A 147 -28.70 -3.65 -8.57
N ARG A 148 -28.57 -3.24 -7.30
CA ARG A 148 -29.61 -3.43 -6.30
C ARG A 148 -30.85 -2.58 -6.57
N CYS A 149 -30.68 -1.32 -6.95
CA CYS A 149 -31.80 -0.44 -7.30
C CYS A 149 -32.55 -0.93 -8.54
N ASP A 150 -31.82 -1.37 -9.58
CA ASP A 150 -32.40 -1.89 -10.82
C ASP A 150 -33.26 -3.15 -10.57
N ARG A 151 -32.95 -3.93 -9.53
CA ARG A 151 -33.75 -5.10 -9.11
C ARG A 151 -34.90 -4.77 -8.16
N ALA A 152 -34.87 -3.60 -7.52
CA ALA A 152 -35.88 -3.18 -6.55
C ALA A 152 -37.05 -2.42 -7.20
N LEU A 153 -36.89 -1.96 -8.45
CA LEU A 153 -37.95 -1.37 -9.23
C LEU A 153 -38.73 -2.48 -9.97
N PRO A 154 -40.07 -2.54 -9.82
CA PRO A 154 -40.91 -3.51 -10.52
C PRO A 154 -40.99 -3.26 -12.04
#